data_AF-A0A835IL44-F1
#
_entry.id   AF-A0A835IL44-F1
#
_cell.length_a   1.000
_cell.length_b   1.000
_cell.length_c   1.000
_cell.angle_alpha   90.00
_cell.angle_beta   90.00
_cell.angle_gamma   90.00
#
_symmetry.space_group_name_H-M   'P 1'
#
loop_
_entity.id
_entity.type
_entity.pdbx_description
1 polymer ?
#
loop_
_entity_poly.entity_id
_entity_poly.type
_entity_poly.pdbx_seq_one_letter_code
_entity_poly.pdbx_strand_id
1 'polypeptide(L)' 'MTRLKQAKDEAARDALHYRSQLESEYQRKISETNDNSGSNVRRLDEETTRKVQSLKDVISKISSTVVVMLMKQVTTVKS' A
#
# COMPACT_ATOMS: atom_id res chain seq x y z
N MET A 1 -24.47 32.92 -43.25
CA MET A 1 -24.17 31.67 -42.50
C MET A 1 -22.95 31.78 -41.57
N THR A 2 -22.50 32.99 -41.20
CA THR A 2 -21.25 33.19 -40.45
C THR A 2 -21.36 32.81 -38.97
N ARG A 3 -22.52 33.09 -38.34
CA ARG A 3 -22.77 32.75 -36.92
C ARG A 3 -22.83 31.24 -36.65
N LEU A 4 -23.47 30.47 -37.54
CA LEU A 4 -23.57 29.01 -37.39
C LEU A 4 -22.19 28.35 -37.52
N LYS A 5 -21.36 28.82 -38.47
CA LYS A 5 -19.99 28.33 -38.63
C LYS A 5 -19.14 28.64 -37.39
N GLN A 6 -19.20 29.88 -36.89
CA GLN A 6 -18.49 30.29 -35.68
C GLN A 6 -18.90 29.47 -34.45
N ALA A 7 -20.20 29.28 -34.22
CA ALA A 7 -20.70 28.48 -33.11
C ALA A 7 -20.24 27.01 -33.19
N LYS A 8 -20.19 26.44 -34.41
CA LYS A 8 -19.66 25.08 -34.62
C LYS A 8 -18.17 25.00 -34.30
N ASP A 9 -17.38 25.97 -34.77
CA ASP A 9 -15.94 25.99 -34.55
C ASP A 9 -15.60 26.20 -33.05
N GLU A 10 -16.40 26.99 -32.35
CA GLU A 10 -16.28 27.21 -30.90
C GLU A 10 -16.62 25.96 -30.10
N ALA A 11 -17.76 25.32 -30.40
CA ALA A 11 -18.12 24.04 -29.78
C ALA A 11 -17.07 22.94 -30.02
N ALA A 12 -16.46 22.91 -31.21
CA ALA A 12 -15.39 21.96 -31.52
C ALA A 12 -14.11 22.23 -30.71
N ARG A 13 -13.75 23.51 -30.52
CA ARG A 13 -12.61 23.89 -29.66
C ARG A 13 -12.85 23.53 -28.21
N ASP A 14 -14.03 23.82 -27.69
CA ASP A 14 -14.38 23.51 -26.29
C ASP A 14 -14.38 22.01 -26.03
N ALA A 15 -14.92 21.21 -26.98
CA ALA A 15 -14.89 19.76 -26.88
C ALA A 15 -13.45 19.21 -26.86
N LEU A 16 -12.56 19.76 -27.69
CA LEU A 16 -11.14 19.38 -27.69
C LEU A 16 -10.44 19.78 -26.39
N HIS A 17 -10.71 20.98 -25.88
CA HIS A 17 -10.15 21.46 -24.62
C HIS A 17 -10.61 20.60 -23.45
N TYR A 18 -11.92 20.33 -23.36
CA TYR A 18 -12.49 19.48 -22.32
C TYR A 18 -11.90 18.07 -22.36
N ARG A 19 -11.76 17.47 -23.55
CA ARG A 19 -11.12 16.16 -23.71
C ARG A 19 -9.66 16.19 -23.23
N SER A 20 -8.90 17.22 -23.59
CA SER A 20 -7.51 17.38 -23.15
C SER A 20 -7.40 17.51 -21.63
N GLN A 21 -8.31 18.27 -21.01
CA GLN A 21 -8.34 18.41 -19.55
C GLN A 21 -8.66 17.07 -18.87
N LEU A 22 -9.67 16.35 -19.37
CA LEU A 22 -10.03 15.03 -18.84
C LEU A 22 -8.88 14.03 -18.94
N GLU A 23 -8.16 14.01 -20.06
CA GLU A 23 -7.01 13.13 -20.25
C GLU A 23 -5.86 13.49 -19.30
N SER A 24 -5.57 14.78 -19.12
CA SER A 24 -4.57 15.25 -18.15
C SER A 24 -4.93 14.86 -16.72
N GLU A 25 -6.18 15.03 -16.32
CA GLU A 25 -6.67 14.64 -14.99
C GLU A 25 -6.61 13.12 -14.78
N TYR A 26 -6.93 12.34 -15.81
CA TYR A 26 -6.82 10.89 -15.78
C TYR A 26 -5.36 10.44 -15.59
N GLN A 27 -4.43 11.00 -16.36
CA GLN A 27 -2.99 10.70 -16.22
C GLN A 27 -2.46 11.09 -14.84
N ARG A 28 -2.85 12.26 -14.33
CA ARG A 28 -2.51 12.70 -12.97
C ARG A 28 -2.97 11.70 -11.93
N LYS A 29 -4.23 11.25 -12.02
CA LYS A 29 -4.80 10.28 -11.08
C LYS A 29 -4.09 8.93 -11.14
N ILE A 30 -3.69 8.47 -12.32
CA ILE A 30 -2.88 7.25 -12.46
C ILE A 30 -1.55 7.41 -11.74
N SER A 31 -0.81 8.49 -11.99
CA SER A 31 0.50 8.72 -11.36
C SER A 31 0.38 8.77 -9.83
N GLU A 32 -0.57 9.55 -9.30
CA GLU A 32 -0.81 9.66 -7.85
C GLU A 32 -1.16 8.30 -7.22
N THR A 33 -2.00 7.50 -7.88
CA THR A 33 -2.40 6.18 -7.35
C THR A 33 -1.29 5.15 -7.45
N ASN A 34 -0.47 5.20 -8.50
CA ASN A 34 0.63 4.27 -8.70
C ASN A 34 1.78 4.54 -7.71
N ASP A 35 2.10 5.81 -7.47
CA ASP A 35 3.11 6.23 -6.49
C ASP A 35 2.70 5.87 -5.06
N ASN A 36 1.43 6.11 -4.71
CA ASN A 36 0.93 5.80 -3.37
C ASN A 36 0.85 4.28 -3.13
N SER A 37 0.47 3.51 -4.16
CA SER A 37 0.46 2.04 -4.08
C SER A 37 1.86 1.48 -3.80
N GLY A 38 2.88 1.95 -4.51
CA GLY A 38 4.27 1.53 -4.29
C GLY A 38 4.78 1.90 -2.90
N SER A 39 4.48 3.12 -2.43
CA SER A 39 4.87 3.59 -1.09
C SER A 39 4.22 2.77 0.03
N ASN A 40 2.92 2.47 -0.09
CA ASN A 40 2.23 1.68 0.92
C ASN A 40 2.73 0.23 0.97
N VAL A 41 2.98 -0.40 -0.18
CA VAL A 41 3.56 -1.75 -0.24
C VAL A 41 4.94 -1.78 0.44
N ARG A 42 5.82 -0.83 0.12
CA ARG A 42 7.15 -0.74 0.74
C ARG A 42 7.07 -0.57 2.25
N ARG A 43 6.18 0.31 2.74
CA ARG A 43 5.97 0.52 4.18
C ARG A 43 5.49 -0.76 4.88
N LEU A 44 4.54 -1.47 4.27
CA LEU A 44 4.02 -2.73 4.82
C LEU A 44 5.08 -3.82 4.88
N ASP A 45 5.95 -3.91 3.87
CA ASP A 45 7.06 -4.86 3.83
C ASP A 45 8.10 -4.56 4.93
N GLU A 46 8.48 -3.29 5.09
CA GLU A 46 9.39 -2.85 6.15
C GLU A 46 8.82 -3.10 7.56
N GLU A 47 7.53 -2.84 7.76
CA GLU A 47 6.85 -3.08 9.03
C GLU A 47 6.77 -4.58 9.35
N THR A 48 6.41 -5.40 8.36
CA THR A 48 6.33 -6.86 8.50
C THR A 48 7.71 -7.45 8.81
N THR A 49 8.74 -7.04 8.08
CA THR A 49 10.11 -7.51 8.30
C THR A 49 10.60 -7.17 9.71
N ARG A 50 10.36 -5.93 10.17
CA ARG A 50 10.68 -5.52 11.54
C ARG A 50 9.91 -6.33 12.58
N LYS A 51 8.61 -6.58 12.34
CA LYS A 51 7.78 -7.35 13.28
C LYS A 51 8.25 -8.79 13.38
N VAL A 52 8.56 -9.44 12.26
CA VAL A 52 9.11 -10.80 12.23
C VAL A 52 10.44 -10.86 12.98
N GLN A 53 11.34 -9.91 12.75
CA GLN A 53 12.62 -9.89 13.45
C GLN A 53 12.44 -9.71 14.96
N SER A 54 11.60 -8.77 15.38
CA SER A 54 11.28 -8.56 16.80
C SER A 54 10.72 -9.84 17.45
N LEU A 55 9.83 -10.57 16.76
CA LEU A 55 9.28 -11.83 17.25
C LEU A 55 10.39 -12.90 17.38
N LYS A 56 11.27 -13.03 16.39
CA LYS A 56 12.41 -13.96 16.44
C LYS A 56 13.32 -13.66 17.63
N ASP A 57 13.61 -12.39 17.89
CA ASP A 57 14.45 -11.97 19.01
C ASP A 57 13.82 -12.31 20.36
N VAL A 58 12.52 -12.05 20.51
CA VAL A 58 11.77 -12.39 21.72
C VAL A 58 11.74 -13.90 21.94
N ILE A 59 11.43 -14.68 20.89
CA ILE A 59 11.43 -16.15 20.95
C ILE A 59 12.80 -16.66 21.38
N SER A 60 13.87 -16.14 20.79
CA SER A 60 15.24 -16.53 21.11
C SER A 60 15.56 -16.29 22.59
N LYS A 61 15.13 -15.14 23.14
CA LYS A 61 15.32 -14.79 24.56
C LYS A 61 14.55 -15.69 25.53
N ILE A 62 13.34 -16.12 25.18
CA ILE A 62 12.47 -16.87 26.11
C ILE A 62 12.51 -18.39 25.91
N SER A 63 13.01 -18.87 24.77
CA SER A 63 12.99 -20.28 24.36
C SER A 63 13.56 -21.21 25.44
N SER A 64 14.74 -20.91 25.95
CA SER A 64 15.40 -21.69 27.00
C SER A 64 14.57 -21.76 28.28
N THR A 65 14.01 -20.63 28.72
CA THR A 65 13.14 -20.57 29.90
C THR A 65 11.89 -21.43 29.73
N VAL A 66 11.25 -21.36 28.56
CA VAL A 66 10.07 -22.18 28.25
C VAL A 66 10.43 -23.67 28.24
N VAL A 67 11.55 -24.05 27.63
CA VAL A 67 12.02 -25.44 27.62
C VAL A 67 12.27 -25.95 29.04
N VAL A 68 12.97 -25.18 29.89
CA VAL A 68 13.22 -25.56 31.28
C VAL A 68 11.91 -25.70 32.07
N MET A 69 10.96 -24.79 31.88
CA MET A 69 9.65 -24.86 32.55
C MET A 69 8.87 -26.11 32.13
N LEU A 70 8.84 -26.42 30.83
CA LEU A 70 8.19 -27.62 30.31
C LEU A 70 8.86 -28.89 30.82
N MET A 71 10.19 -28.94 30.85
CA MET A 71 10.93 -30.09 31.39
C MET A 71 10.59 -30.34 32.85
N LYS A 72 10.61 -29.30 33.70
CA LYS A 72 10.23 -29.43 35.12
C LYS A 72 8.82 -29.99 35.28
N GLN A 73 7.87 -29.52 34.47
CA GLN A 73 6.49 -30.00 34.53
C GLN A 73 6.38 -31.50 34.19
N VAL A 74 7.16 -31.97 33.21
CA VAL A 74 7.14 -33.38 32.77
C VAL A 74 7.89 -34.29 33.74
N THR A 75 8.98 -33.81 34.34
CA THR A 75 9.80 -34.62 35.26
C THR A 75 9.29 -34.63 36.70
N THR A 76 8.35 -33.76 37.06
CA THR A 76 7.77 -33.74 38.41
C THR A 76 6.71 -34.84 38.52
N VAL A 77 7.05 -35.94 39.18
CA VAL A 77 6.08 -36.97 39.57
C VAL A 77 5.21 -36.40 40.68
N LYS A 78 3.89 -36.34 40.46
CA LYS A 78 2.93 -36.03 41.53
C LYS A 78 2.81 -37.26 42.43
N SER A 79 3.41 -37.18 43.61
CA SER A 79 3.12 -38.09 44.73
C SER A 79 1.92 -37.62 45.53
#